data_AF-A0AAJ6ML66-F1
#
_entry.id   AF-A0AAJ6ML66-F1
#
_cell.length_a   1.000
_cell.length_b   1.000
_cell.length_c   1.000
_cell.angle_alpha   90.00
_cell.angle_beta   90.00
_cell.angle_gamma   90.00
#
_symmetry.space_group_name_H-M   'P 1'
#
loop_
_entity.id
_entity.type
_entity.pdbx_description
1 polymer ?
#
loop_
_entity_poly.entity_id
_entity_poly.type
_entity_poly.pdbx_seq_one_letter_code
_entity_poly.pdbx_strand_id
1 'polypeptide(L)'
;MKDGLFVQQLQDRIARTYTFFLGRVVDIFLNGSPVPGEPFEIGANYTSEKFKSGEVTCNVTAGIAATAGETFRDRNAGWFVFCNGRAVFFGDKTSLTGWGVTLPIFQPKHRPFLGTVFFVSANPEALPWTTTKASVNEDSTVWQEAKRRMTTVGRVVITFLDRRYTDDGTEVASADVQSASGAKVSVLKAAASEQRAFKPPTKPAPKEMRIQYSAKIADIKKIATYLRKPNMGGSEVGRYTFNYFLKNEVGEDE
;
A
#
# COMPACT_ATOMS: atom_id res chain seq x y z
N MET A 1 -39.58 18.03 -3.84
CA MET A 1 -38.40 17.57 -4.61
C MET A 1 -37.66 16.54 -3.78
N LYS A 2 -37.41 15.33 -4.30
CA LYS A 2 -36.46 14.40 -3.66
C LYS A 2 -35.06 14.94 -3.94
N ASP A 3 -34.33 15.33 -2.90
CA ASP A 3 -32.93 15.73 -3.05
C ASP A 3 -32.08 14.49 -3.35
N GLY A 4 -31.83 14.25 -4.64
CA GLY A 4 -31.07 13.10 -5.11
C GLY A 4 -29.63 13.07 -4.58
N LEU A 5 -29.04 14.24 -4.33
CA LEU A 5 -27.68 14.36 -3.80
C LEU A 5 -27.62 13.89 -2.34
N PHE A 6 -28.56 14.34 -1.52
CA PHE A 6 -28.67 13.89 -0.13
C PHE A 6 -28.88 12.37 -0.03
N VAL A 7 -29.79 11.82 -0.84
CA VAL A 7 -30.05 10.37 -0.85
C VAL A 7 -28.80 9.58 -1.22
N GLN A 8 -28.05 10.03 -2.23
CA GLN A 8 -26.80 9.39 -2.65
C GLN A 8 -25.72 9.46 -1.55
N GLN A 9 -25.53 10.62 -0.93
CA GLN A 9 -24.57 10.77 0.18
C GLN A 9 -24.93 9.89 1.38
N LEU A 10 -26.23 9.79 1.70
CA LEU A 10 -26.71 8.91 2.76
C LEU A 10 -26.48 7.44 2.41
N GLN A 11 -26.79 7.02 1.18
CA GLN A 11 -26.52 5.67 0.69
C GLN A 11 -25.03 5.32 0.80
N ASP A 12 -24.14 6.20 0.35
CA ASP A 12 -22.69 6.03 0.45
C ASP A 12 -22.23 5.93 1.91
N ARG A 13 -22.78 6.77 2.80
CA ARG A 13 -22.44 6.73 4.22
C ARG A 13 -22.85 5.41 4.86
N ILE A 14 -24.08 4.94 4.59
CA ILE A 14 -24.56 3.64 5.08
C ILE A 14 -23.68 2.51 4.53
N ALA A 15 -23.39 2.52 3.22
CA ALA A 15 -22.56 1.52 2.56
C ALA A 15 -21.18 1.40 3.21
N ARG A 16 -20.52 2.53 3.47
CA ARG A 16 -19.20 2.56 4.13
C ARG A 16 -19.27 2.12 5.59
N THR A 17 -20.20 2.67 6.36
CA THR A 17 -20.32 2.39 7.81
C THR A 17 -20.60 0.92 8.09
N TYR A 18 -21.44 0.28 7.26
CA TYR A 18 -21.87 -1.10 7.43
C TYR A 18 -21.24 -2.05 6.41
N THR A 19 -20.16 -1.65 5.73
CA THR A 19 -19.48 -2.43 4.70
C THR A 19 -19.11 -3.85 5.15
N PHE A 20 -18.87 -4.03 6.46
CA PHE A 20 -18.56 -5.32 7.07
C PHE A 20 -19.76 -6.27 7.07
N PHE A 21 -20.97 -5.74 7.27
CA PHE A 21 -22.19 -6.53 7.45
C PHE A 21 -23.02 -6.66 6.16
N LEU A 22 -22.96 -5.67 5.28
CA LEU A 22 -23.75 -5.59 4.06
C LEU A 22 -23.51 -6.78 3.12
N GLY A 23 -24.60 -7.40 2.65
CA GLY A 23 -24.59 -8.55 1.74
C GLY A 23 -24.03 -9.85 2.37
N ARG A 24 -23.91 -9.89 3.71
CA ARG A 24 -23.38 -11.04 4.45
C ARG A 24 -24.27 -11.42 5.62
N VAL A 25 -24.57 -10.44 6.46
CA VAL A 25 -25.36 -10.61 7.69
C VAL A 25 -26.65 -9.81 7.62
N VAL A 26 -26.61 -8.66 6.95
CA VAL A 26 -27.77 -7.77 6.80
C VAL A 26 -27.83 -7.21 5.39
N ASP A 27 -29.07 -6.99 4.93
CA ASP A 27 -29.37 -6.19 3.75
C ASP A 27 -30.03 -4.89 4.21
N ILE A 28 -29.59 -3.76 3.66
CA ILE A 28 -30.12 -2.44 4.00
C ILE A 28 -30.74 -1.85 2.73
N PHE A 29 -31.96 -1.31 2.87
CA PHE A 29 -32.67 -0.63 1.79
C PHE A 29 -32.89 0.83 2.17
N LEU A 30 -32.50 1.76 1.30
CA LEU A 30 -32.81 3.18 1.44
C LEU A 30 -33.92 3.54 0.46
N ASN A 31 -35.10 3.89 0.97
CA ASN A 31 -36.29 4.19 0.16
C ASN A 31 -36.65 3.07 -0.83
N GLY A 32 -36.52 1.81 -0.40
CA GLY A 32 -36.77 0.62 -1.23
C GLY A 32 -35.64 0.26 -2.21
N SER A 33 -34.62 1.11 -2.35
CA SER A 33 -33.42 0.79 -3.16
C SER A 33 -32.36 0.10 -2.30
N PRO A 34 -31.77 -1.02 -2.75
CA PRO A 34 -30.74 -1.71 -1.97
C PRO A 34 -29.49 -0.83 -1.83
N VAL A 35 -28.92 -0.82 -0.63
CA VAL A 35 -27.60 -0.23 -0.37
C VAL A 35 -26.56 -1.28 -0.73
N PRO A 36 -25.74 -1.07 -1.78
CA PRO A 36 -24.79 -2.08 -2.22
C PRO A 36 -23.70 -2.29 -1.18
N GLY A 37 -23.38 -3.55 -0.88
CA GLY A 37 -22.15 -3.92 -0.20
C GLY A 37 -21.02 -4.04 -1.22
N GLU A 38 -19.89 -3.38 -0.99
CA GLU A 38 -18.70 -3.61 -1.81
C GLU A 38 -17.88 -4.78 -1.22
N PRO A 39 -17.44 -5.75 -2.03
CA PRO A 39 -16.49 -6.77 -1.58
C PRO A 39 -15.18 -6.08 -1.22
N PHE A 40 -14.80 -6.20 0.06
CA PHE A 40 -13.60 -5.58 0.59
C PHE A 40 -12.48 -6.63 0.64
N GLU A 41 -11.65 -6.62 -0.40
CA GLU A 41 -10.65 -7.65 -0.67
C GLU A 41 -9.22 -7.11 -0.60
N ILE A 42 -8.35 -7.90 0.02
CA ILE A 42 -6.90 -7.68 0.09
C ILE A 42 -6.20 -8.78 -0.71
N GLY A 43 -5.04 -8.47 -1.28
CA GLY A 43 -4.19 -9.48 -1.89
C GLY A 43 -3.69 -10.49 -0.85
N ALA A 44 -3.50 -11.75 -1.25
CA ALA A 44 -3.04 -12.85 -0.40
C ALA A 44 -1.65 -12.60 0.22
N ASN A 45 -0.86 -11.71 -0.38
CA ASN A 45 0.38 -11.23 0.19
C ASN A 45 0.11 -10.01 1.07
N TYR A 46 -0.18 -10.26 2.34
CA TYR A 46 -0.41 -9.24 3.35
C TYR A 46 0.40 -9.56 4.60
N THR A 47 0.60 -8.54 5.41
CA THR A 47 1.13 -8.66 6.78
C THR A 47 -0.01 -8.45 7.76
N SER A 48 -0.01 -9.19 8.86
CA SER A 48 -1.03 -9.09 9.91
C SER A 48 -0.40 -9.26 11.28
N GLU A 49 -0.91 -8.54 12.27
CA GLU A 49 -0.53 -8.64 13.67
C GLU A 49 -1.79 -8.62 14.53
N LYS A 50 -1.89 -9.58 15.46
CA LYS A 50 -2.98 -9.67 16.42
C LYS A 50 -2.44 -9.47 17.83
N PHE A 51 -3.08 -8.61 18.60
CA PHE A 51 -2.70 -8.33 19.98
C PHE A 51 -3.92 -8.02 20.84
N LYS A 52 -3.75 -7.98 22.16
CA LYS A 52 -4.77 -7.54 23.10
C LYS A 52 -4.28 -6.29 23.81
N SER A 53 -5.18 -5.33 24.00
CA SER A 53 -4.95 -4.14 24.80
C SER A 53 -6.13 -4.00 25.77
N GLY A 54 -5.90 -4.38 27.03
CA GLY A 54 -6.98 -4.55 28.01
C GLY A 54 -8.01 -5.59 27.55
N GLU A 55 -9.28 -5.18 27.51
CA GLU A 55 -10.42 -6.00 27.08
C GLU A 55 -10.59 -6.05 25.55
N VAL A 56 -9.84 -5.24 24.80
CA VAL A 56 -9.98 -5.13 23.36
C VAL A 56 -9.00 -6.06 22.65
N THR A 57 -9.53 -6.91 21.78
CA THR A 57 -8.73 -7.66 20.82
C THR A 57 -8.56 -6.82 19.55
N CYS A 58 -7.32 -6.62 19.16
CA CYS A 58 -6.93 -5.83 18.00
C CYS A 58 -6.36 -6.75 16.92
N ASN A 59 -6.82 -6.59 15.68
CA ASN A 59 -6.13 -7.15 14.52
C ASN A 59 -5.79 -6.04 13.54
N VAL A 60 -4.50 -5.89 13.24
CA VAL A 60 -3.98 -4.96 12.24
C VAL A 60 -3.54 -5.79 11.04
N THR A 61 -4.02 -5.45 9.86
CA THR A 61 -3.61 -6.08 8.60
C THR A 61 -3.22 -4.99 7.61
N ALA A 62 -2.15 -5.18 6.84
CA ALA A 62 -1.78 -4.29 5.75
C ALA A 62 -1.28 -5.08 4.54
N GLY A 63 -1.61 -4.61 3.35
CA GLY A 63 -1.22 -5.27 2.11
C GLY A 63 -1.59 -4.42 0.91
N ILE A 64 -1.55 -5.07 -0.24
CA ILE A 64 -1.94 -4.45 -1.51
C ILE A 64 -3.40 -4.82 -1.77
N ALA A 65 -4.23 -3.86 -2.16
CA ALA A 65 -5.61 -4.14 -2.55
C ALA A 65 -5.63 -5.17 -3.70
N ALA A 66 -6.61 -6.07 -3.69
CA ALA A 66 -6.76 -7.02 -4.79
C ALA A 66 -7.56 -6.35 -5.91
N THR A 67 -6.90 -5.93 -6.99
CA THR A 67 -7.60 -5.40 -8.17
C THR A 67 -7.72 -6.47 -9.23
N ALA A 68 -8.95 -6.72 -9.71
CA ALA A 68 -9.22 -7.67 -10.80
C ALA A 68 -8.87 -7.06 -12.16
N GLY A 69 -7.66 -6.53 -12.33
CA GLY A 69 -7.28 -5.75 -13.51
C GLY A 69 -7.80 -4.30 -13.51
N GLU A 70 -8.49 -3.87 -12.44
CA GLU A 70 -8.88 -2.47 -12.25
C GLU A 70 -7.72 -1.61 -11.72
N THR A 71 -7.81 -0.30 -11.93
CA THR A 71 -6.91 0.68 -11.34
C THR A 71 -7.18 0.85 -9.85
N PHE A 72 -6.12 1.10 -9.08
CA PHE A 72 -6.23 1.37 -7.65
C PHE A 72 -6.94 2.72 -7.42
N ARG A 73 -8.20 2.65 -6.97
CA ARG A 73 -9.01 3.85 -6.70
C ARG A 73 -8.59 4.49 -5.38
N ASP A 74 -8.42 5.80 -5.40
CA ASP A 74 -8.00 6.59 -4.23
C ASP A 74 -8.92 6.39 -3.01
N ARG A 75 -10.24 6.32 -3.25
CA ARG A 75 -11.25 6.10 -2.21
C ARG A 75 -11.13 4.75 -1.49
N ASN A 76 -10.46 3.77 -2.12
CA ASN A 76 -10.25 2.43 -1.57
C ASN A 76 -8.85 2.26 -0.94
N ALA A 77 -8.07 3.35 -0.87
CA ALA A 77 -6.71 3.35 -0.34
C ALA A 77 -6.64 4.01 1.04
N GLY A 78 -5.71 3.53 1.87
CA GLY A 78 -5.49 4.04 3.22
C GLY A 78 -5.89 3.05 4.30
N TRP A 79 -6.17 3.57 5.49
CA TRP A 79 -6.56 2.78 6.66
C TRP A 79 -8.07 2.71 6.82
N PHE A 80 -8.57 1.51 7.10
CA PHE A 80 -9.95 1.21 7.39
C PHE A 80 -10.05 0.70 8.83
N VAL A 81 -10.78 1.41 9.67
CA VAL A 81 -10.82 1.13 11.11
C VAL A 81 -12.21 0.72 11.50
N PHE A 82 -12.32 -0.41 12.18
CA PHE A 82 -13.57 -1.04 12.57
C PHE A 82 -13.62 -1.24 14.08
N CYS A 83 -14.73 -0.85 14.69
CA CYS A 83 -15.06 -1.16 16.09
C CYS A 83 -16.29 -2.08 16.11
N ASN A 84 -16.13 -3.32 16.57
CA ASN A 84 -17.16 -4.37 16.53
C ASN A 84 -17.85 -4.47 15.15
N GLY A 85 -17.06 -4.42 14.08
CA GLY A 85 -17.54 -4.51 12.69
C GLY A 85 -18.12 -3.21 12.10
N ARG A 86 -18.43 -2.18 12.91
CA ARG A 86 -18.80 -0.86 12.38
C ARG A 86 -17.57 -0.11 11.90
N ALA A 87 -17.57 0.36 10.65
CA ALA A 87 -16.49 1.20 10.15
C ALA A 87 -16.56 2.60 10.78
N VAL A 88 -15.46 3.01 11.38
CA VAL A 88 -15.21 4.34 11.95
C VAL A 88 -14.46 5.19 10.93
N PHE A 89 -13.41 4.61 10.33
CA PHE A 89 -12.67 5.22 9.22
C PHE A 89 -12.73 4.34 7.98
N PHE A 90 -12.82 4.97 6.81
CA PHE A 90 -12.92 4.30 5.52
C PHE A 90 -11.94 4.95 4.54
N GLY A 91 -10.83 4.27 4.25
CA GLY A 91 -9.78 4.79 3.38
C GLY A 91 -9.13 6.07 3.92
N ASP A 92 -8.94 6.16 5.24
CA ASP A 92 -8.34 7.33 5.88
C ASP A 92 -6.85 7.43 5.53
N LYS A 93 -6.44 8.66 5.21
CA LYS A 93 -5.11 9.02 4.72
C LYS A 93 -4.52 10.16 5.54
N THR A 94 -5.04 10.39 6.75
CA THR A 94 -4.69 11.54 7.59
C THR A 94 -3.68 11.16 8.67
N SER A 95 -3.21 12.18 9.40
CA SER A 95 -2.33 12.01 10.57
C SER A 95 -2.94 11.16 11.68
N LEU A 96 -4.28 11.06 11.74
CA LEU A 96 -4.97 10.19 12.70
C LEU A 96 -4.50 8.75 12.56
N THR A 97 -4.40 8.25 11.33
CA THR A 97 -3.95 6.88 11.03
C THR A 97 -2.45 6.78 10.71
N GLY A 98 -1.69 7.86 10.96
CA GLY A 98 -0.22 7.89 10.92
C GLY A 98 0.39 8.49 9.65
N TRP A 99 -0.39 8.77 8.61
CA TRP A 99 0.10 9.40 7.38
C TRP A 99 0.64 10.81 7.65
N GLY A 100 1.81 11.13 7.08
CA GLY A 100 2.48 12.41 7.31
C GLY A 100 3.03 12.64 8.72
N VAL A 101 2.98 11.62 9.60
CA VAL A 101 3.54 11.68 10.96
C VAL A 101 4.56 10.55 11.14
N THR A 102 4.09 9.31 11.14
CA THR A 102 4.93 8.11 11.29
C THR A 102 5.05 7.34 9.98
N LEU A 103 4.15 7.56 9.03
CA LEU A 103 4.20 7.10 7.66
C LEU A 103 4.46 8.31 6.74
N PRO A 104 4.97 8.12 5.52
CA PRO A 104 5.13 9.23 4.57
C PRO A 104 3.80 9.96 4.32
N ILE A 105 3.86 11.14 3.70
CA ILE A 105 2.65 11.80 3.23
C ILE A 105 2.03 10.93 2.12
N PHE A 106 0.71 10.74 2.17
CA PHE A 106 0.03 9.95 1.15
C PHE A 106 0.22 10.58 -0.24
N GLN A 107 0.47 9.75 -1.24
CA GLN A 107 0.76 10.14 -2.62
C GLN A 107 0.12 9.13 -3.57
N PRO A 108 -0.08 9.44 -4.86
CA PRO A 108 -0.70 8.52 -5.82
C PRO A 108 -0.05 7.13 -5.88
N LYS A 109 1.27 7.02 -5.63
CA LYS A 109 1.98 5.73 -5.55
C LYS A 109 1.52 4.82 -4.41
N HIS A 110 0.89 5.39 -3.38
CA HIS A 110 0.34 4.69 -2.22
C HIS A 110 -1.11 4.22 -2.43
N ARG A 111 -1.77 4.54 -3.55
CA ARG A 111 -3.13 4.04 -3.86
C ARG A 111 -3.30 2.52 -3.78
N PRO A 112 -2.28 1.68 -4.02
CA PRO A 112 -2.41 0.24 -3.82
C PRO A 112 -2.51 -0.18 -2.35
N PHE A 113 -2.12 0.68 -1.40
CA PHE A 113 -2.12 0.35 0.02
C PHE A 113 -3.53 0.18 0.57
N LEU A 114 -3.79 -0.97 1.17
CA LEU A 114 -4.99 -1.27 1.94
C LEU A 114 -4.58 -1.76 3.33
N GLY A 115 -4.88 -0.95 4.34
CA GLY A 115 -4.66 -1.28 5.75
C GLY A 115 -5.99 -1.39 6.49
N THR A 116 -6.15 -2.38 7.35
CA THR A 116 -7.36 -2.58 8.15
C THR A 116 -7.04 -2.80 9.61
N VAL A 117 -7.86 -2.24 10.49
CA VAL A 117 -7.76 -2.43 11.93
C VAL A 117 -9.11 -2.83 12.49
N PHE A 118 -9.17 -3.97 13.17
CA PHE A 118 -10.36 -4.44 13.87
C PHE A 118 -10.15 -4.37 15.36
N PHE A 119 -10.99 -3.58 16.03
CA PHE A 119 -11.16 -3.56 17.47
C PHE A 119 -12.40 -4.37 17.83
N VAL A 120 -12.23 -5.41 18.65
CA VAL A 120 -13.31 -6.28 19.09
C VAL A 120 -13.32 -6.37 20.61
N SER A 121 -14.47 -6.06 21.22
CA SER A 121 -14.68 -6.18 22.67
C SER A 121 -16.15 -6.48 22.98
N ALA A 122 -16.38 -7.28 24.02
CA ALA A 122 -17.72 -7.45 24.58
C ALA A 122 -18.20 -6.22 25.36
N ASN A 123 -17.25 -5.43 25.89
CA ASN A 123 -17.51 -4.15 26.54
C ASN A 123 -17.35 -3.01 25.53
N PRO A 124 -18.45 -2.35 25.08
CA PRO A 124 -18.38 -1.30 24.07
C PRO A 124 -17.69 -0.02 24.54
N GLU A 125 -17.60 0.21 25.86
CA GLU A 125 -16.93 1.39 26.43
C GLU A 125 -15.40 1.26 26.39
N ALA A 126 -14.88 0.03 26.32
CA ALA A 126 -13.45 -0.22 26.16
C ALA A 126 -12.95 0.08 24.74
N LEU A 127 -13.85 0.19 23.76
CA LEU A 127 -13.48 0.44 22.36
C LEU A 127 -12.98 1.88 22.17
N PRO A 128 -12.00 2.10 21.28
CA PRO A 128 -11.38 3.41 21.11
C PRO A 128 -12.22 4.38 20.28
N TRP A 129 -13.54 4.23 20.19
CA TRP A 129 -14.40 5.13 19.40
C TRP A 129 -14.87 6.34 20.22
N THR A 130 -15.29 7.40 19.52
CA THR A 130 -15.98 8.53 20.14
C THR A 130 -17.42 8.17 20.52
N THR A 131 -18.06 8.98 21.36
CA THR A 131 -19.49 8.82 21.73
C THR A 131 -20.42 8.84 20.51
N THR A 132 -20.05 9.58 19.47
CA THR A 132 -20.75 9.64 18.18
C THR A 132 -20.50 8.42 17.28
N LYS A 133 -19.55 7.54 17.64
CA LYS A 133 -19.15 6.33 16.88
C LYS A 133 -18.78 6.64 15.43
N ALA A 134 -18.26 7.85 15.21
CA ALA A 134 -17.90 8.40 13.90
C ALA A 134 -16.40 8.68 13.78
N SER A 135 -15.66 8.64 14.90
CA SER A 135 -14.21 8.74 14.94
C SER A 135 -13.67 7.85 16.06
N VAL A 136 -12.34 7.84 16.19
CA VAL A 136 -11.63 7.27 17.33
C VAL A 136 -11.36 8.35 18.39
N ASN A 137 -11.34 7.96 19.66
CA ASN A 137 -10.80 8.77 20.74
C ASN A 137 -9.27 8.65 20.70
N GLU A 138 -8.59 9.74 20.34
CA GLU A 138 -7.13 9.76 20.23
C GLU A 138 -6.44 9.52 21.57
N ASP A 139 -7.04 9.91 22.69
CA ASP A 139 -6.47 9.70 24.02
C ASP A 139 -6.63 8.26 24.52
N SER A 140 -7.32 7.40 23.76
CA SER A 140 -7.45 5.98 24.09
C SER A 140 -6.09 5.28 24.02
N THR A 141 -5.70 4.63 25.11
CA THR A 141 -4.49 3.79 25.16
C THR A 141 -4.51 2.67 24.12
N VAL A 142 -5.69 2.07 23.90
CA VAL A 142 -5.93 1.05 22.87
C VAL A 142 -5.65 1.62 21.48
N TRP A 143 -6.09 2.84 21.20
CA TRP A 143 -5.82 3.51 19.92
C TRP A 143 -4.33 3.83 19.75
N GLN A 144 -3.69 4.40 20.77
CA GLN A 144 -2.27 4.77 20.72
C GLN A 144 -1.35 3.56 20.55
N GLU A 145 -1.69 2.43 21.18
CA GLU A 145 -1.00 1.16 20.93
C GLU A 145 -1.25 0.66 19.50
N ALA A 146 -2.50 0.64 19.06
CA ALA A 146 -2.84 0.20 17.70
C ALA A 146 -2.16 1.06 16.63
N LYS A 147 -2.12 2.39 16.78
CA LYS A 147 -1.47 3.31 15.84
C LYS A 147 0.03 3.03 15.69
N ARG A 148 0.71 2.64 16.78
CA ARG A 148 2.11 2.18 16.73
C ARG A 148 2.23 0.87 15.94
N ARG A 149 1.36 -0.11 16.18
CA ARG A 149 1.34 -1.38 15.43
C ARG A 149 1.00 -1.17 13.94
N MET A 150 0.01 -0.33 13.64
CA MET A 150 -0.34 0.11 12.28
C MET A 150 0.87 0.68 11.56
N THR A 151 1.66 1.54 12.23
CA THR A 151 2.89 2.08 11.65
C THR A 151 3.87 0.97 11.30
N THR A 152 4.16 0.06 12.23
CA THR A 152 5.11 -1.04 12.00
C THR A 152 4.66 -1.97 10.88
N VAL A 153 3.41 -2.43 10.95
CA VAL A 153 2.81 -3.35 9.98
C VAL A 153 2.69 -2.70 8.60
N GLY A 154 2.16 -1.47 8.54
CA GLY A 154 1.96 -0.74 7.28
C GLY A 154 3.27 -0.35 6.60
N ARG A 155 4.32 -0.02 7.37
CA ARG A 155 5.61 0.43 6.83
C ARG A 155 6.23 -0.57 5.87
N VAL A 156 6.12 -1.88 6.14
CA VAL A 156 6.68 -2.91 5.25
C VAL A 156 6.08 -2.84 3.84
N VAL A 157 4.77 -2.62 3.75
CA VAL A 157 4.06 -2.50 2.46
C VAL A 157 4.35 -1.14 1.81
N ILE A 158 4.34 -0.07 2.60
CA ILE A 158 4.59 1.29 2.10
C ILE A 158 6.01 1.42 1.56
N THR A 159 7.03 0.87 2.24
CA THR A 159 8.41 0.84 1.74
C THR A 159 8.52 0.07 0.42
N PHE A 160 7.73 -0.99 0.22
CA PHE A 160 7.66 -1.65 -1.09
C PHE A 160 7.05 -0.75 -2.17
N LEU A 161 5.95 -0.05 -1.86
CA LEU A 161 5.31 0.88 -2.79
C LEU A 161 6.16 2.13 -3.08
N ASP A 162 6.99 2.56 -2.12
CA ASP A 162 7.88 3.71 -2.28
C ASP A 162 8.98 3.47 -3.30
N ARG A 163 9.45 2.22 -3.44
CA ARG A 163 10.44 1.82 -4.46
C ARG A 163 9.90 1.90 -5.89
N ARG A 164 8.62 2.22 -6.07
CA ARG A 164 7.99 2.25 -7.39
C ARG A 164 8.54 3.32 -8.32
N TYR A 165 8.97 4.44 -7.75
CA TYR A 165 9.53 5.56 -8.49
C TYR A 165 10.84 5.96 -7.82
N THR A 166 11.95 5.78 -8.53
CA THR A 166 13.26 6.30 -8.15
C THR A 166 13.62 7.47 -9.08
N ASP A 167 14.66 8.22 -8.74
CA ASP A 167 15.11 9.36 -9.56
C ASP A 167 15.51 8.91 -10.99
N ASP A 168 15.78 7.61 -11.19
CA ASP A 168 16.14 6.97 -12.46
C ASP A 168 14.94 6.38 -13.22
N GLY A 169 13.70 6.45 -12.70
CA GLY A 169 12.48 5.99 -13.39
C GLY A 169 11.52 5.10 -12.58
N THR A 170 10.65 4.35 -13.28
CA THR A 170 9.67 3.46 -12.65
C THR A 170 10.29 2.10 -12.34
N GLU A 171 10.82 1.93 -11.12
CA GLU A 171 11.46 0.68 -10.68
C GLU A 171 10.47 -0.46 -10.41
N VAL A 172 9.18 -0.19 -10.16
CA VAL A 172 8.15 -1.23 -9.95
C VAL A 172 6.98 -1.01 -10.91
N ALA A 173 6.80 -1.87 -11.91
CA ALA A 173 5.74 -1.71 -12.89
C ALA A 173 4.33 -1.94 -12.26
N SER A 174 3.26 -1.49 -12.91
CA SER A 174 1.88 -1.79 -12.46
C SER A 174 1.62 -3.28 -12.37
N ALA A 175 2.15 -4.05 -13.31
CA ALA A 175 2.11 -5.51 -13.33
C ALA A 175 2.83 -6.13 -12.13
N ASP A 176 3.95 -5.55 -11.68
CA ASP A 176 4.69 -6.03 -10.51
C ASP A 176 3.88 -5.83 -9.22
N VAL A 177 3.18 -4.71 -9.07
CA VAL A 177 2.31 -4.45 -7.90
C VAL A 177 1.08 -5.36 -7.90
N GLN A 178 0.48 -5.61 -9.07
CA GLN A 178 -0.62 -6.57 -9.19
C GLN A 178 -0.16 -8.00 -8.86
N SER A 179 0.99 -8.41 -9.37
CA SER A 179 1.60 -9.71 -9.05
C SER A 179 1.96 -9.82 -7.56
N ALA A 180 2.44 -8.71 -6.97
CA ALA A 180 2.74 -8.62 -5.55
C ALA A 180 1.51 -8.81 -4.66
N SER A 181 0.32 -8.38 -5.12
CA SER A 181 -0.95 -8.55 -4.40
C SER A 181 -1.29 -10.04 -4.22
N GLY A 182 -1.08 -10.84 -5.27
CA GLY A 182 -1.45 -12.25 -5.28
C GLY A 182 -2.97 -12.46 -5.39
N ALA A 183 -3.45 -13.64 -4.98
CA ALA A 183 -4.87 -13.99 -5.08
C ALA A 183 -5.75 -13.12 -4.17
N LYS A 184 -7.02 -12.93 -4.56
CA LYS A 184 -8.02 -12.21 -3.74
C LYS A 184 -8.28 -12.94 -2.43
N VAL A 185 -8.22 -12.22 -1.32
CA VAL A 185 -8.58 -12.70 0.01
C VAL A 185 -9.56 -11.70 0.63
N SER A 186 -10.63 -12.20 1.23
CA SER A 186 -11.53 -11.36 2.03
C SER A 186 -10.76 -10.78 3.21
N VAL A 187 -10.86 -9.47 3.42
CA VAL A 187 -10.25 -8.78 4.59
C VAL A 187 -10.64 -9.45 5.90
N LEU A 188 -11.85 -9.99 6.00
CA LEU A 188 -12.34 -10.69 7.19
C LEU A 188 -11.53 -11.95 7.48
N LYS A 189 -11.28 -12.73 6.44
CA LYS A 189 -10.47 -13.95 6.53
C LYS A 189 -9.03 -13.60 6.87
N ALA A 190 -8.51 -12.49 6.33
CA ALA A 190 -7.18 -11.99 6.67
C ALA A 190 -7.11 -11.55 8.15
N ALA A 191 -8.10 -10.81 8.65
CA ALA A 191 -8.19 -10.37 10.03
C ALA A 191 -8.48 -11.52 11.03
N ALA A 192 -9.00 -12.65 10.57
CA ALA A 192 -9.14 -13.85 11.39
C ALA A 192 -7.89 -14.74 11.38
N SER A 193 -6.95 -14.50 10.45
CA SER A 193 -5.75 -15.33 10.29
C SER A 193 -4.69 -15.05 11.35
N GLU A 194 -3.79 -16.02 11.54
CA GLU A 194 -2.60 -15.85 12.36
C GLU A 194 -1.65 -14.78 11.79
N GLN A 195 -0.67 -14.38 12.60
CA GLN A 195 0.33 -13.39 12.21
C GLN A 195 1.05 -13.82 10.93
N ARG A 196 1.12 -12.90 9.97
CA ARG A 196 1.76 -13.12 8.66
C ARG A 196 2.72 -12.00 8.35
N ALA A 197 3.77 -12.33 7.60
CA ALA A 197 4.71 -11.35 7.07
C ALA A 197 4.43 -11.13 5.59
N PHE A 198 4.44 -9.86 5.17
CA PHE A 198 4.44 -9.48 3.77
C PHE A 198 5.77 -9.86 3.13
N LYS A 199 5.71 -10.53 1.97
CA LYS A 199 6.91 -10.92 1.22
C LYS A 199 6.97 -10.07 -0.05
N PRO A 200 7.80 -9.00 -0.09
CA PRO A 200 7.93 -8.22 -1.31
C PRO A 200 8.44 -9.13 -2.44
N PRO A 201 7.87 -9.07 -3.65
CA PRO A 201 8.43 -9.79 -4.78
C PRO A 201 9.85 -9.30 -5.00
N THR A 202 10.81 -10.22 -4.89
CA THR A 202 12.18 -9.97 -5.30
C THR A 202 12.19 -9.99 -6.82
N LYS A 203 12.46 -8.83 -7.45
CA LYS A 203 12.88 -8.86 -8.86
C LYS A 203 14.11 -9.76 -8.94
N PRO A 204 14.14 -10.77 -9.82
CA PRO A 204 15.40 -11.46 -10.09
C PRO A 204 16.39 -10.37 -10.51
N ALA A 205 17.56 -10.34 -9.87
CA ALA A 205 18.61 -9.41 -10.27
C ALA A 205 18.79 -9.51 -11.79
N PRO A 206 18.92 -8.38 -12.52
CA PRO A 206 19.18 -8.45 -13.94
C PRO A 206 20.33 -9.43 -14.18
N LYS A 207 20.19 -10.28 -15.19
CA LYS A 207 21.25 -11.25 -15.53
C LYS A 207 22.44 -10.45 -16.05
N GLU A 208 23.34 -10.11 -15.15
CA GLU A 208 24.56 -9.40 -15.49
C GLU A 208 25.60 -10.37 -16.05
N MET A 209 26.22 -9.99 -17.16
CA MET A 209 27.37 -10.69 -17.71
C MET A 209 28.60 -9.81 -17.56
N ARG A 210 29.65 -10.35 -16.96
CA ARG A 210 30.92 -9.62 -16.85
C ARG A 210 31.63 -9.61 -18.19
N ILE A 211 31.69 -8.43 -18.82
CA ILE A 211 32.46 -8.18 -20.04
C ILE A 211 33.90 -7.84 -19.65
N GLN A 212 34.88 -8.56 -20.19
CA GLN A 212 36.31 -8.30 -19.97
C GLN A 212 37.06 -8.33 -21.29
N TYR A 213 37.91 -7.35 -21.52
CA TYR A 213 38.82 -7.30 -22.65
C TYR A 213 40.05 -6.46 -22.30
N SER A 214 41.14 -6.67 -23.03
CA SER A 214 42.34 -5.85 -22.93
C SER A 214 42.31 -4.76 -24.01
N ALA A 215 42.65 -3.54 -23.63
CA ALA A 215 42.84 -2.43 -24.55
C ALA A 215 44.21 -1.79 -24.30
N LYS A 216 44.79 -1.16 -25.32
CA LYS A 216 46.09 -0.49 -25.18
C LYS A 216 45.93 0.71 -24.25
N ILE A 217 46.90 0.90 -23.35
CA ILE A 217 46.93 2.04 -22.44
C ILE A 217 46.87 3.38 -23.20
N ALA A 218 47.50 3.45 -24.38
CA ALA A 218 47.46 4.62 -25.24
C ALA A 218 46.03 4.99 -25.70
N ASP A 219 45.22 3.98 -26.07
CA ASP A 219 43.84 4.20 -26.53
C ASP A 219 42.94 4.62 -25.36
N ILE A 220 43.10 3.99 -24.20
CA ILE A 220 42.39 4.37 -22.96
C ILE A 220 42.70 5.84 -22.60
N LYS A 221 43.99 6.22 -22.61
CA LYS A 221 44.41 7.61 -22.35
C LYS A 221 43.84 8.59 -23.38
N LYS A 222 43.85 8.23 -24.66
CA LYS A 222 43.30 9.06 -25.74
C LYS A 222 41.82 9.35 -25.53
N ILE A 223 41.03 8.33 -25.17
CA ILE A 223 39.61 8.48 -24.86
C ILE A 223 39.42 9.33 -23.60
N ALA A 224 40.17 9.06 -22.54
CA ALA A 224 40.12 9.82 -21.29
C ALA A 224 40.42 11.32 -21.51
N THR A 225 41.41 11.66 -22.35
CA THR A 225 41.71 13.04 -22.74
C THR A 225 40.59 13.66 -23.56
N TYR A 226 40.03 12.94 -24.54
CA TYR A 226 38.90 13.42 -25.35
C TYR A 226 37.70 13.78 -24.47
N LEU A 227 37.40 12.96 -23.45
CA LEU A 227 36.34 13.18 -22.48
C LEU A 227 36.68 14.23 -21.40
N ARG A 228 37.84 14.89 -21.51
CA ARG A 228 38.37 15.87 -20.53
C ARG A 228 38.46 15.31 -19.10
N LYS A 229 38.70 13.99 -18.97
CA LYS A 229 38.88 13.27 -17.71
C LYS A 229 40.17 12.45 -17.74
N PRO A 230 41.36 13.07 -17.62
CA PRO A 230 42.65 12.38 -17.81
C PRO A 230 42.93 11.26 -16.79
N ASN A 231 42.27 11.28 -15.63
CA ASN A 231 42.42 10.27 -14.57
C ASN A 231 41.37 9.15 -14.64
N MET A 232 40.61 9.06 -15.73
CA MET A 232 39.57 8.05 -15.92
C MET A 232 40.18 6.64 -16.02
N GLY A 233 39.72 5.72 -15.17
CA GLY A 233 40.21 4.34 -15.15
C GLY A 233 39.73 3.54 -16.36
N GLY A 234 40.47 2.48 -16.74
CA GLY A 234 40.13 1.63 -17.90
C GLY A 234 38.71 1.05 -17.84
N SER A 235 38.25 0.62 -16.66
CA SER A 235 36.88 0.14 -16.45
C SER A 235 35.83 1.22 -16.68
N GLU A 236 36.12 2.46 -16.29
CA GLU A 236 35.20 3.58 -16.47
C GLU A 236 35.11 3.98 -17.96
N VAL A 237 36.25 3.97 -18.67
CA VAL A 237 36.30 4.16 -20.13
C VAL A 237 35.50 3.07 -20.85
N GLY A 238 35.66 1.81 -20.44
CA GLY A 238 34.89 0.69 -20.99
C GLY A 238 33.38 0.86 -20.76
N ARG A 239 32.97 1.22 -19.54
CA ARG A 239 31.55 1.48 -19.23
C ARG A 239 30.99 2.64 -20.03
N TYR A 240 31.75 3.73 -20.16
CA TYR A 240 31.32 4.90 -20.92
C TYR A 240 31.10 4.56 -22.40
N THR A 241 32.07 3.89 -23.02
CA THR A 241 32.00 3.52 -24.45
C THR A 241 30.88 2.51 -24.72
N PHE A 242 30.67 1.56 -23.82
CA PHE A 242 29.55 0.63 -23.90
C PHE A 242 28.19 1.35 -23.83
N ASN A 243 28.01 2.24 -22.85
CA ASN A 243 26.78 3.02 -22.73
C ASN A 243 26.57 3.98 -23.91
N TYR A 244 27.66 4.55 -24.44
CA TYR A 244 27.61 5.39 -25.65
C TYR A 244 27.10 4.58 -26.85
N PHE A 245 27.60 3.36 -27.05
CA PHE A 245 27.14 2.50 -28.14
C PHE A 245 25.67 2.13 -27.99
N LEU A 246 25.23 1.71 -26.80
CA LEU A 246 23.81 1.44 -26.54
C LEU A 246 22.93 2.65 -26.87
N LYS A 247 23.31 3.84 -26.37
CA LYS A 247 22.51 5.05 -26.54
C LYS A 247 22.41 5.54 -27.99
N ASN A 248 23.51 5.48 -28.75
CA ASN A 248 23.57 6.11 -30.08
C ASN A 248 23.31 5.12 -31.22
N GLU A 249 23.66 3.84 -31.05
CA GLU A 249 23.62 2.85 -32.14
C GLU A 249 22.51 1.81 -31.96
N VAL A 250 22.09 1.54 -30.72
CA VAL A 250 21.02 0.56 -30.42
C VAL A 250 19.69 1.28 -30.15
N GLY A 251 19.73 2.41 -29.44
CA GLY A 251 18.54 3.11 -28.94
C GLY A 251 18.14 2.62 -27.54
N GLU A 252 17.48 3.49 -26.77
CA GLU A 252 16.82 3.07 -25.53
C GLU A 252 15.46 2.45 -25.95
N ASP A 253 15.28 1.15 -25.76
CA ASP A 253 13.97 0.52 -25.88
C ASP A 253 13.04 1.17 -24.83
N GLU A 254 11.98 1.87 -25.29
CA GLU A 254 10.86 2.36 -24.45
C GLU A 254 10.08 1.21 -23.80
#